data_AF-A0A2T2WKB7-F1
#
_entry.id   AF-A0A2T2WKB7-F1
#
_cell.length_a   1.000
_cell.length_b   1.000
_cell.length_c   1.000
_cell.angle_alpha   90.00
_cell.angle_beta   90.00
_cell.angle_gamma   90.00
#
_symmetry.space_group_name_H-M   'P 1'
#
loop_
_entity.id
_entity.type
_entity.pdbx_description
1 polymer ?
#
loop_
_entity_poly.entity_id
_entity_poly.type
_entity_poly.pdbx_seq_one_letter_code
_entity_poly.pdbx_strand_id
1 'polypeptide(L)'
;MGSPGDWEVTFLEGLDRRPIVETIATLSTMSSAHRPSPNAKVKGRAIALIAERIQDPQRLLDVCKELIDSTSPTGREIASHLLPVIFTAFSQEVSSMLKRLCDDDNWEVREWAAGGCGRILSQNFERFYPTLETWTRDESAKIRRAVAIAAKYTARARNPRWCAPILSLLDVLICDRDPYVRNNMGPFAIGDGTLRYYPEETLSKINEWAERPNIFARWNAAKSFSAAEGAKHPEAAVRILRALAADPSYVVRRAVSSTARQLQQRIPDFRL
;
A
#
# COMPACT_ATOMS: atom_id res chain seq x y z
N MET A 1 27.29 -17.64 11.02
CA MET A 1 26.57 -16.51 10.38
C MET A 1 27.59 -15.81 9.51
N GLY A 2 27.44 -15.89 8.19
CA GLY A 2 28.39 -15.28 7.25
C GLY A 2 28.36 -13.76 7.38
N SER A 3 29.50 -13.14 7.06
CA SER A 3 29.65 -11.67 7.00
C SER A 3 28.58 -11.07 6.08
N PRO A 4 28.08 -9.85 6.35
CA PRO A 4 27.14 -9.13 5.48
C PRO A 4 27.55 -9.05 3.99
N GLY A 5 28.80 -9.34 3.62
CA GLY A 5 29.30 -9.31 2.24
C GLY A 5 29.28 -10.64 1.46
N ASP A 6 29.26 -11.81 2.10
CA ASP A 6 29.47 -13.09 1.38
C ASP A 6 28.31 -13.45 0.43
N TRP A 7 27.08 -13.14 0.83
CA TRP A 7 25.91 -13.41 0.00
C TRP A 7 25.81 -12.44 -1.18
N GLU A 8 26.24 -11.17 -1.02
CA GLU A 8 26.20 -10.18 -2.10
C GLU A 8 27.13 -10.56 -3.25
N VAL A 9 28.34 -11.06 -2.93
CA VAL A 9 29.29 -11.57 -3.93
C VAL A 9 28.69 -12.75 -4.67
N THR A 10 28.18 -13.75 -3.94
CA THR A 10 27.54 -14.94 -4.54
C THR A 10 26.33 -14.57 -5.41
N PHE A 11 25.57 -13.55 -4.99
CA PHE A 11 24.41 -13.05 -5.71
C PHE A 11 24.83 -12.36 -7.02
N LEU A 12 25.83 -11.47 -6.97
CA LEU A 12 26.37 -10.78 -8.14
C LEU A 12 26.97 -11.77 -9.16
N GLU A 13 27.75 -12.74 -8.69
CA GLU A 13 28.25 -13.82 -9.57
C GLU A 13 27.11 -14.63 -10.18
N GLY A 14 26.02 -14.82 -9.43
CA GLY A 14 24.80 -15.45 -9.92
C GLY A 14 24.14 -14.67 -11.05
N LEU A 15 23.97 -13.35 -10.90
CA LEU A 15 23.36 -12.48 -11.92
C LEU A 15 24.08 -12.56 -13.27
N ASP A 16 25.39 -12.77 -13.25
CA ASP A 16 26.21 -12.83 -14.46
C ASP A 16 26.23 -14.21 -15.13
N ARG A 17 25.96 -15.29 -14.37
CA ARG A 17 26.26 -16.66 -14.79
C ARG A 17 25.06 -17.60 -14.81
N ARG A 18 23.94 -17.22 -14.18
CA ARG A 18 22.77 -18.10 -13.97
C ARG A 18 21.47 -17.36 -14.31
N PRO A 19 20.38 -18.10 -14.60
CA PRO A 19 19.04 -17.53 -14.66
C PRO A 19 18.70 -16.75 -13.39
N ILE A 20 17.92 -15.67 -13.52
CA ILE A 20 17.61 -14.81 -12.35
C ILE A 20 16.88 -15.60 -11.26
N VAL A 21 16.01 -16.55 -11.64
CA VAL A 21 15.22 -17.35 -10.71
C VAL A 21 16.12 -18.19 -9.80
N GLU A 22 17.19 -18.79 -10.33
CA GLU A 22 18.19 -19.51 -9.54
C GLU A 22 18.98 -18.58 -8.61
N THR A 23 19.29 -17.38 -9.11
CA THR A 23 19.98 -16.36 -8.31
C THR A 23 19.12 -15.90 -7.14
N ILE A 24 17.81 -15.69 -7.32
CA ILE A 24 16.88 -15.39 -6.24
C ILE A 24 16.76 -16.55 -5.24
N ALA A 25 16.84 -17.81 -5.68
CA ALA A 25 16.78 -18.96 -4.79
C ALA A 25 17.88 -18.93 -3.72
N THR A 26 19.06 -18.35 -4.03
CA THR A 26 20.15 -18.17 -3.04
C THR A 26 19.71 -17.33 -1.84
N LEU A 27 18.83 -16.34 -2.06
CA LEU A 27 18.29 -15.50 -0.99
C LEU A 27 17.35 -16.27 -0.06
N SER A 28 16.73 -17.36 -0.53
CA SER A 28 15.78 -18.15 0.26
C SER A 28 16.41 -18.79 1.49
N THR A 29 17.74 -19.01 1.47
CA THR A 29 18.53 -19.45 2.62
C THR A 29 18.56 -18.43 3.77
N MET A 30 18.13 -17.19 3.51
CA MET A 30 18.07 -16.08 4.46
C MET A 30 16.63 -15.80 4.96
N SER A 31 15.69 -16.71 4.68
CA SER A 31 14.34 -16.70 5.25
C SER A 31 14.37 -17.11 6.73
N SER A 32 13.27 -16.88 7.46
CA SER A 32 13.13 -17.30 8.86
C SER A 32 11.92 -18.22 9.03
N ALA A 33 11.85 -18.97 10.13
CA ALA A 33 10.74 -19.89 10.41
C ALA A 33 9.35 -19.21 10.37
N HIS A 34 9.30 -17.88 10.61
CA HIS A 34 8.06 -17.10 10.63
C HIS A 34 7.81 -16.31 9.34
N ARG A 35 8.75 -16.29 8.39
CA ARG A 35 8.61 -15.56 7.12
C ARG A 35 9.20 -16.37 5.96
N PRO A 36 8.37 -16.79 4.97
CA PRO A 36 8.83 -17.58 3.84
C PRO A 36 9.73 -16.79 2.87
N SER A 37 9.77 -15.46 2.98
CA SER A 37 10.67 -14.58 2.24
C SER A 37 11.78 -13.97 3.13
N PRO A 38 12.94 -13.60 2.56
CA PRO A 38 13.96 -12.86 3.29
C PRO A 38 13.43 -11.54 3.85
N ASN A 39 14.13 -10.98 4.83
CA ASN A 39 13.73 -9.68 5.37
C ASN A 39 13.83 -8.55 4.32
N ALA A 40 13.14 -7.44 4.57
CA ALA A 40 13.04 -6.34 3.61
C ALA A 40 14.40 -5.68 3.28
N LYS A 41 15.37 -5.71 4.20
CA LYS A 41 16.70 -5.14 3.98
C LYS A 41 17.49 -5.94 2.94
N VAL A 42 17.46 -7.27 3.03
CA VAL A 42 18.10 -8.17 2.06
C VAL A 42 17.45 -8.00 0.69
N LYS A 43 16.11 -8.03 0.62
CA LYS A 43 15.38 -7.84 -0.65
C LYS A 43 15.67 -6.45 -1.24
N GLY A 44 15.65 -5.39 -0.43
CA GLY A 44 15.98 -4.04 -0.87
C GLY A 44 17.38 -3.93 -1.45
N ARG A 45 18.37 -4.60 -0.85
CA ARG A 45 19.73 -4.64 -1.38
C ARG A 45 19.81 -5.44 -2.68
N ALA A 46 19.17 -6.60 -2.77
CA ALA A 46 19.11 -7.39 -4.00
C ALA A 46 18.47 -6.61 -5.16
N ILE A 47 17.37 -5.88 -4.90
CA ILE A 47 16.73 -4.99 -5.88
C ILE A 47 17.71 -3.93 -6.38
N ALA A 48 18.46 -3.29 -5.48
CA ALA A 48 19.46 -2.30 -5.86
C ALA A 48 20.56 -2.91 -6.74
N LEU A 49 21.10 -4.07 -6.35
CA LEU A 49 22.13 -4.77 -7.12
C LEU A 49 21.64 -5.16 -8.53
N ILE A 50 20.40 -5.68 -8.65
CA ILE A 50 19.82 -6.00 -9.95
C ILE A 50 19.67 -4.72 -10.80
N ALA A 51 19.11 -3.65 -10.23
CA ALA A 51 18.89 -2.39 -10.94
C ALA A 51 20.20 -1.68 -11.30
N GLU A 52 21.27 -1.85 -10.52
CA GLU A 52 22.62 -1.34 -10.81
C GLU A 52 23.32 -2.17 -11.90
N ARG A 53 23.13 -3.49 -11.90
CA ARG A 53 23.79 -4.39 -12.86
C ARG A 53 23.10 -4.43 -14.22
N ILE A 54 21.78 -4.36 -14.25
CA ILE A 54 20.95 -4.50 -15.46
C ILE A 54 20.36 -3.13 -15.82
N GLN A 55 21.14 -2.34 -16.56
CA GLN A 55 20.74 -1.00 -17.00
C GLN A 55 19.85 -1.00 -18.25
N ASP A 56 19.94 -2.05 -19.08
CA ASP A 56 19.09 -2.17 -20.27
C ASP A 56 17.62 -2.40 -19.87
N PRO A 57 16.69 -1.48 -20.21
CA PRO A 57 15.30 -1.61 -19.77
C PRO A 57 14.62 -2.86 -20.30
N GLN A 58 14.94 -3.28 -21.53
CA GLN A 58 14.33 -4.48 -22.14
C GLN A 58 14.77 -5.74 -21.41
N ARG A 59 16.07 -5.89 -21.13
CA ARG A 59 16.58 -7.00 -20.32
C ARG A 59 15.99 -6.99 -18.91
N LEU A 60 15.83 -5.81 -18.29
CA LEU A 60 15.21 -5.72 -16.96
C LEU A 60 13.72 -6.08 -16.98
N LEU A 61 13.01 -5.75 -18.07
CA LEU A 61 11.64 -6.22 -18.31
C LEU A 61 11.57 -7.75 -18.37
N ASP A 62 12.47 -8.38 -19.13
CA ASP A 62 12.49 -9.84 -19.27
C ASP A 62 12.83 -10.54 -17.95
N VAL A 63 13.75 -9.98 -17.17
CA VAL A 63 14.00 -10.40 -15.78
C VAL A 63 12.75 -10.30 -14.92
N CYS A 64 11.99 -9.20 -15.01
CA CYS A 64 10.74 -9.07 -14.26
C CYS A 64 9.73 -10.15 -14.65
N LYS A 65 9.58 -10.48 -15.94
CA LYS A 65 8.70 -11.55 -16.40
C LYS A 65 9.11 -12.91 -15.81
N GLU A 66 10.39 -13.27 -15.91
CA GLU A 66 10.92 -14.51 -15.33
C GLU A 66 10.63 -14.61 -13.83
N LEU A 67 10.80 -13.52 -13.09
CA LEU A 67 10.53 -13.47 -11.66
C LEU A 67 9.04 -13.59 -11.33
N ILE A 68 8.17 -12.95 -12.10
CA ILE A 68 6.71 -12.99 -11.93
C ILE A 68 6.16 -14.37 -12.22
N ASP A 69 6.69 -15.06 -13.22
CA ASP A 69 6.26 -16.40 -13.61
C ASP A 69 6.89 -17.49 -12.74
N SER A 70 7.89 -17.15 -11.92
CA SER A 70 8.50 -18.08 -10.97
C SER A 70 7.53 -18.48 -9.85
N THR A 71 7.70 -19.69 -9.32
CA THR A 71 6.98 -20.15 -8.13
C THR A 71 7.42 -19.44 -6.85
N SER A 72 8.57 -18.76 -6.86
CA SER A 72 9.17 -18.08 -5.71
C SER A 72 8.43 -16.79 -5.36
N PRO A 73 7.79 -16.68 -4.17
CA PRO A 73 7.21 -15.42 -3.71
C PRO A 73 8.25 -14.30 -3.60
N THR A 74 9.49 -14.64 -3.22
CA THR A 74 10.59 -13.66 -3.13
C THR A 74 10.91 -13.07 -4.50
N GLY A 75 10.86 -13.88 -5.56
CA GLY A 75 11.04 -13.39 -6.93
C GLY A 75 9.96 -12.39 -7.33
N ARG A 76 8.70 -12.74 -7.07
CA ARG A 76 7.53 -11.89 -7.37
C ARG A 76 7.53 -10.57 -6.58
N GLU A 77 7.94 -10.61 -5.31
CA GLU A 77 8.13 -9.41 -4.48
C GLU A 77 9.26 -8.51 -5.01
N ILE A 78 10.39 -9.09 -5.43
CA ILE A 78 11.50 -8.32 -6.02
C ILE A 78 11.05 -7.68 -7.33
N ALA A 79 10.37 -8.43 -8.19
CA ALA A 79 9.83 -7.93 -9.45
C ALA A 79 8.94 -6.71 -9.22
N SER A 80 8.05 -6.75 -8.22
CA SER A 80 7.13 -5.65 -7.94
C SER A 80 7.82 -4.32 -7.60
N HIS A 81 9.07 -4.37 -7.13
CA HIS A 81 9.89 -3.19 -6.84
C HIS A 81 10.89 -2.83 -7.95
N LEU A 82 11.17 -3.73 -8.90
CA LEU A 82 11.93 -3.46 -10.11
C LEU A 82 11.06 -2.83 -11.21
N LEU A 83 9.81 -3.27 -11.34
CA LEU A 83 8.84 -2.74 -12.30
C LEU A 83 8.76 -1.20 -12.35
N PRO A 84 8.77 -0.46 -11.23
CA PRO A 84 8.80 1.00 -11.24
C PRO A 84 10.00 1.62 -11.97
N VAL A 85 11.14 0.94 -12.00
CA VAL A 85 12.38 1.42 -12.66
C VAL A 85 12.19 1.53 -14.17
N ILE A 86 11.38 0.66 -14.76
CA ILE A 86 11.17 0.55 -16.21
C ILE A 86 9.81 1.07 -16.68
N PHE A 87 9.01 1.64 -15.77
CA PHE A 87 7.65 2.10 -16.08
C PHE A 87 7.59 3.10 -17.24
N THR A 88 8.53 4.05 -17.31
CA THR A 88 8.53 5.07 -18.37
C THR A 88 8.73 4.47 -19.76
N ALA A 89 9.44 3.35 -19.87
CA ALA A 89 9.70 2.65 -21.12
C ALA A 89 8.57 1.66 -21.50
N PHE A 90 7.94 1.00 -20.52
CA PHE A 90 6.97 -0.08 -20.73
C PHE A 90 5.73 0.08 -19.85
N SER A 91 5.07 1.24 -19.92
CA SER A 91 4.02 1.61 -18.96
C SER A 91 2.84 0.63 -18.94
N GLN A 92 2.43 0.13 -20.11
CA GLN A 92 1.28 -0.77 -20.24
C GLN A 92 1.60 -2.17 -19.71
N GLU A 93 2.74 -2.72 -20.09
CA GLU A 93 3.23 -4.02 -19.62
C GLU A 93 3.47 -4.00 -18.12
N VAL A 94 4.12 -2.95 -17.60
CA VAL A 94 4.33 -2.76 -16.16
C VAL A 94 3.01 -2.68 -15.41
N SER A 95 2.04 -1.93 -15.93
CA SER A 95 0.72 -1.83 -15.31
C SER A 95 0.01 -3.18 -15.25
N SER A 96 0.06 -3.96 -16.34
CA SER A 96 -0.53 -5.30 -16.41
C SER A 96 0.13 -6.27 -15.44
N MET A 97 1.46 -6.28 -15.39
CA MET A 97 2.24 -7.11 -14.48
C MET A 97 2.00 -6.76 -13.00
N LEU A 98 1.98 -5.47 -12.66
CA LEU A 98 1.62 -5.04 -11.30
C LEU A 98 0.19 -5.42 -10.94
N LYS A 99 -0.76 -5.32 -11.87
CA LYS A 99 -2.14 -5.75 -11.64
C LYS A 99 -2.20 -7.22 -11.22
N ARG A 100 -1.50 -8.10 -11.96
CA ARG A 100 -1.39 -9.53 -11.64
C ARG A 100 -0.78 -9.76 -10.27
N LEU A 101 0.30 -9.05 -9.92
CA LEU A 101 0.95 -9.17 -8.62
C LEU A 101 0.10 -8.63 -7.45
N CYS A 102 -0.70 -7.58 -7.67
CA CYS A 102 -1.67 -7.10 -6.71
C CYS A 102 -2.78 -8.12 -6.43
N ASP A 103 -3.03 -9.04 -7.36
CA ASP A 103 -4.02 -10.12 -7.24
C ASP A 103 -3.43 -11.47 -6.79
N ASP A 104 -2.12 -11.53 -6.54
CA ASP A 104 -1.40 -12.75 -6.15
C ASP A 104 -2.02 -13.43 -4.92
N ASP A 105 -1.94 -14.75 -4.84
CA ASP A 105 -2.46 -15.51 -3.70
C ASP A 105 -1.62 -15.30 -2.43
N ASN A 106 -0.31 -15.04 -2.59
CA ASN A 106 0.55 -14.71 -1.49
C ASN A 106 0.34 -13.25 -1.03
N TRP A 107 -0.06 -13.08 0.23
CA TRP A 107 -0.34 -11.76 0.79
C TRP A 107 0.89 -10.85 0.88
N GLU A 108 2.10 -11.40 1.07
CA GLU A 108 3.33 -10.61 1.09
C GLU A 108 3.62 -10.03 -0.30
N VAL A 109 3.45 -10.82 -1.36
CA VAL A 109 3.57 -10.34 -2.75
C VAL A 109 2.62 -9.17 -3.00
N ARG A 110 1.35 -9.27 -2.54
CA ARG A 110 0.38 -8.19 -2.67
C ARG A 110 0.79 -6.90 -1.95
N GLU A 111 1.39 -6.99 -0.76
CA GLU A 111 1.92 -5.81 -0.04
C GLU A 111 3.03 -5.12 -0.84
N TRP A 112 3.97 -5.91 -1.37
CA TRP A 112 5.08 -5.41 -2.18
C TRP A 112 4.60 -4.83 -3.52
N ALA A 113 3.59 -5.43 -4.13
CA ALA A 113 2.97 -4.93 -5.36
C ALA A 113 2.25 -3.59 -5.14
N ALA A 114 1.49 -3.46 -4.05
CA ALA A 114 0.87 -2.19 -3.68
C ALA A 114 1.91 -1.10 -3.36
N GLY A 115 3.04 -1.48 -2.73
CA GLY A 115 4.22 -0.62 -2.57
C GLY A 115 4.81 -0.14 -3.90
N GLY A 116 4.95 -1.06 -4.87
CA GLY A 116 5.35 -0.76 -6.24
C GLY A 116 4.41 0.23 -6.93
N CYS A 117 3.09 0.05 -6.78
CA CYS A 117 2.09 0.98 -7.30
C CYS A 117 2.24 2.39 -6.71
N GLY A 118 2.43 2.49 -5.38
CA GLY A 118 2.68 3.78 -4.72
C GLY A 118 3.97 4.47 -5.20
N ARG A 119 5.03 3.68 -5.47
CA ARG A 119 6.29 4.19 -6.03
C ARG A 119 6.09 4.75 -7.43
N ILE A 120 5.41 4.02 -8.32
CA ILE A 120 5.12 4.50 -9.69
C ILE A 120 4.26 5.76 -9.64
N LEU A 121 3.17 5.74 -8.85
CA LEU A 121 2.29 6.91 -8.74
C LEU A 121 3.07 8.15 -8.25
N SER A 122 4.02 7.98 -7.34
CA SER A 122 4.85 9.10 -6.84
C SER A 122 5.89 9.60 -7.85
N GLN A 123 6.30 8.78 -8.82
CA GLN A 123 7.33 9.11 -9.81
C GLN A 123 6.74 9.54 -11.17
N ASN A 124 5.54 9.08 -11.48
CA ASN A 124 4.88 9.21 -12.78
C ASN A 124 3.37 9.49 -12.59
N PHE A 125 3.04 10.46 -11.74
CA PHE A 125 1.69 10.68 -11.23
C PHE A 125 0.65 10.80 -12.35
N GLU A 126 0.89 11.70 -13.29
CA GLU A 126 -0.05 12.01 -14.38
C GLU A 126 -0.28 10.82 -15.31
N ARG A 127 0.75 9.97 -15.50
CA ARG A 127 0.66 8.79 -16.37
C ARG A 127 0.02 7.58 -15.70
N PHE A 128 0.22 7.39 -14.39
CA PHE A 128 -0.22 6.19 -13.68
C PHE A 128 -1.52 6.39 -12.88
N TYR A 129 -1.88 7.64 -12.55
CA TYR A 129 -3.14 7.95 -11.86
C TYR A 129 -4.37 7.36 -12.59
N PRO A 130 -4.55 7.51 -13.91
CA PRO A 130 -5.73 6.97 -14.60
C PRO A 130 -5.87 5.44 -14.47
N THR A 131 -4.73 4.74 -14.42
CA THR A 131 -4.71 3.29 -14.18
C THR A 131 -5.25 2.95 -12.80
N LEU A 132 -4.76 3.63 -11.75
CA LEU A 132 -5.24 3.40 -10.38
C LEU A 132 -6.70 3.85 -10.19
N GLU A 133 -7.13 4.91 -10.87
CA GLU A 133 -8.52 5.34 -10.89
C GLU A 133 -9.43 4.25 -11.46
N THR A 134 -9.03 3.61 -12.55
CA THR A 134 -9.75 2.45 -13.11
C THR A 134 -9.78 1.30 -12.10
N TRP A 135 -8.65 1.03 -11.43
CA TRP A 135 -8.54 -0.06 -10.46
C TRP A 135 -9.37 0.15 -9.19
N THR A 136 -9.85 1.37 -8.89
CA THR A 136 -10.79 1.60 -7.78
C THR A 136 -12.11 0.84 -7.95
N ARG A 137 -12.43 0.39 -9.17
CA ARG A 137 -13.65 -0.33 -9.52
C ARG A 137 -13.38 -1.74 -10.03
N ASP A 138 -12.15 -2.24 -9.85
CA ASP A 138 -11.81 -3.60 -10.26
C ASP A 138 -12.64 -4.64 -9.50
N GLU A 139 -12.95 -5.77 -10.13
CA GLU A 139 -13.74 -6.84 -9.52
C GLU A 139 -13.00 -7.43 -8.31
N SER A 140 -11.68 -7.53 -8.38
CA SER A 140 -10.87 -8.05 -7.28
C SER A 140 -10.71 -7.03 -6.15
N ALA A 141 -11.17 -7.42 -4.95
CA ALA A 141 -10.91 -6.66 -3.74
C ALA A 141 -9.41 -6.52 -3.42
N LYS A 142 -8.57 -7.47 -3.88
CA LYS A 142 -7.11 -7.42 -3.70
C LYS A 142 -6.51 -6.24 -4.49
N ILE A 143 -6.98 -6.01 -5.72
CA ILE A 143 -6.56 -4.90 -6.57
C ILE A 143 -7.08 -3.57 -6.03
N ARG A 144 -8.38 -3.47 -5.68
CA ARG A 144 -8.95 -2.26 -5.09
C ARG A 144 -8.22 -1.83 -3.81
N ARG A 145 -7.83 -2.80 -2.97
CA ARG A 145 -7.01 -2.56 -1.78
C ARG A 145 -5.63 -1.98 -2.13
N ALA A 146 -4.98 -2.48 -3.18
CA ALA A 146 -3.68 -1.96 -3.59
C ALA A 146 -3.73 -0.46 -3.92
N VAL A 147 -4.85 0.03 -4.48
CA VAL A 147 -5.07 1.47 -4.72
C VAL A 147 -5.06 2.27 -3.42
N ALA A 148 -5.75 1.81 -2.36
CA ALA A 148 -5.76 2.48 -1.06
C ALA A 148 -4.36 2.59 -0.43
N ILE A 149 -3.55 1.55 -0.59
CA ILE A 149 -2.16 1.52 -0.09
C ILE A 149 -1.26 2.42 -0.93
N ALA A 150 -1.41 2.40 -2.26
CA ALA A 150 -0.67 3.28 -3.16
C ALA A 150 -0.96 4.75 -2.83
N ALA A 151 -2.23 5.12 -2.65
CA ALA A 151 -2.66 6.46 -2.23
C ALA A 151 -1.97 6.92 -0.94
N LYS A 152 -1.92 6.05 0.09
CA LYS A 152 -1.19 6.31 1.34
C LYS A 152 0.29 6.59 1.10
N TYR A 153 0.95 5.74 0.30
CA TYR A 153 2.38 5.88 0.07
C TYR A 153 2.71 7.11 -0.77
N THR A 154 1.88 7.45 -1.76
CA THR A 154 2.06 8.65 -2.56
C THR A 154 1.81 9.94 -1.77
N ALA A 155 0.87 9.94 -0.82
CA ALA A 155 0.63 11.09 0.05
C ALA A 155 1.89 11.54 0.83
N ARG A 156 2.84 10.62 1.07
CA ARG A 156 4.12 10.93 1.74
C ARG A 156 4.93 12.02 1.05
N ALA A 157 4.77 12.17 -0.27
CA ALA A 157 5.45 13.20 -1.05
C ALA A 157 4.97 14.62 -0.71
N ARG A 158 3.82 14.78 -0.03
CA ARG A 158 3.25 16.07 0.38
C ARG A 158 3.09 17.06 -0.79
N ASN A 159 2.93 16.56 -2.01
CA ASN A 159 2.69 17.41 -3.16
C ASN A 159 1.25 17.94 -3.11
N PRO A 160 1.02 19.27 -3.02
CA PRO A 160 -0.33 19.82 -2.90
C PRO A 160 -1.20 19.51 -4.13
N ARG A 161 -0.61 19.44 -5.33
CA ARG A 161 -1.34 19.12 -6.57
C ARG A 161 -1.92 17.71 -6.58
N TRP A 162 -1.32 16.80 -5.80
CA TRP A 162 -1.74 15.40 -5.73
C TRP A 162 -2.76 15.14 -4.63
N CYS A 163 -2.97 16.08 -3.70
CA CYS A 163 -3.91 15.93 -2.58
C CYS A 163 -5.32 15.58 -3.08
N ALA A 164 -5.91 16.44 -3.93
CA ALA A 164 -7.27 16.23 -4.40
C ALA A 164 -7.45 14.93 -5.22
N PRO A 165 -6.59 14.58 -6.19
CA PRO A 165 -6.72 13.30 -6.88
C PRO A 165 -6.50 12.08 -5.97
N ILE A 166 -5.54 12.12 -5.04
CA ILE A 166 -5.35 11.03 -4.07
C ILE A 166 -6.62 10.84 -3.22
N LEU A 167 -7.21 11.93 -2.73
CA LEU A 167 -8.47 11.87 -1.98
C LEU A 167 -9.63 11.39 -2.85
N SER A 168 -9.63 11.67 -4.16
CA SER A 168 -10.64 11.15 -5.10
C SER A 168 -10.58 9.63 -5.23
N LEU A 169 -9.38 9.03 -5.30
CA LEU A 169 -9.22 7.57 -5.27
C LEU A 169 -9.83 6.97 -4.00
N LEU A 170 -9.55 7.59 -2.85
CA LEU A 170 -10.09 7.12 -1.56
C LEU A 170 -11.60 7.33 -1.45
N ASP A 171 -12.12 8.39 -2.06
CA ASP A 171 -13.55 8.72 -2.07
C ASP A 171 -14.40 7.64 -2.75
N VAL A 172 -13.88 7.01 -3.82
CA VAL A 172 -14.53 5.86 -4.47
C VAL A 172 -14.52 4.63 -3.54
N LEU A 173 -13.37 4.37 -2.90
CA LEU A 173 -13.16 3.18 -2.07
C LEU A 173 -13.79 3.26 -0.67
N ILE A 174 -14.18 4.45 -0.20
CA ILE A 174 -14.68 4.65 1.17
C ILE A 174 -15.96 3.84 1.46
N CYS A 175 -16.72 3.53 0.40
CA CYS A 175 -17.98 2.80 0.44
C CYS A 175 -17.81 1.29 0.16
N ASP A 176 -16.58 0.79 0.00
CA ASP A 176 -16.34 -0.60 -0.37
C ASP A 176 -16.94 -1.57 0.65
N ARG A 177 -17.62 -2.59 0.13
CA ARG A 177 -18.31 -3.60 0.94
C ARG A 177 -17.35 -4.70 1.40
N ASP A 178 -16.28 -4.92 0.64
CA ASP A 178 -15.32 -5.97 0.94
C ASP A 178 -14.50 -5.59 2.19
N PRO A 179 -14.50 -6.42 3.25
CA PRO A 179 -13.74 -6.15 4.46
C PRO A 179 -12.24 -5.96 4.21
N TYR A 180 -11.67 -6.62 3.19
CA TYR A 180 -10.25 -6.54 2.87
C TYR A 180 -9.85 -5.12 2.42
N VAL A 181 -10.70 -4.47 1.61
CA VAL A 181 -10.53 -3.06 1.24
C VAL A 181 -10.86 -2.16 2.41
N ARG A 182 -12.06 -2.31 3.00
CA ARG A 182 -12.57 -1.43 4.06
C ARG A 182 -11.61 -1.33 5.25
N ASN A 183 -11.03 -2.44 5.70
CA ASN A 183 -10.12 -2.44 6.84
C ASN A 183 -8.79 -1.72 6.55
N ASN A 184 -8.43 -1.52 5.27
CA ASN A 184 -7.25 -0.74 4.86
C ASN A 184 -7.59 0.74 4.59
N MET A 185 -8.85 1.15 4.67
CA MET A 185 -9.29 2.53 4.44
C MET A 185 -9.15 3.38 5.71
N GLY A 186 -10.15 3.32 6.61
CA GLY A 186 -10.28 4.23 7.76
C GLY A 186 -8.98 4.36 8.55
N PRO A 187 -8.51 3.34 9.28
CA PRO A 187 -7.30 3.46 10.09
C PRO A 187 -6.02 3.63 9.25
N PHE A 188 -5.89 2.91 8.13
CA PHE A 188 -4.59 2.76 7.48
C PHE A 188 -4.32 3.81 6.40
N ALA A 189 -5.14 3.88 5.35
CA ALA A 189 -4.94 4.81 4.23
C ALA A 189 -5.32 6.24 4.58
N ILE A 190 -6.33 6.41 5.43
CA ILE A 190 -6.79 7.74 5.87
C ILE A 190 -6.10 8.12 7.18
N GLY A 191 -6.32 7.31 8.23
CA GLY A 191 -5.84 7.55 9.60
C GLY A 191 -4.34 7.77 9.71
N ASP A 192 -3.55 6.78 9.30
CA ASP A 192 -2.08 6.83 9.28
C ASP A 192 -1.49 7.27 7.93
N GLY A 193 -2.34 7.62 6.97
CA GLY A 193 -1.96 8.00 5.61
C GLY A 193 -2.28 9.46 5.34
N THR A 194 -3.39 9.75 4.65
CA THR A 194 -3.67 11.10 4.19
C THR A 194 -3.86 12.11 5.31
N LEU A 195 -4.36 11.73 6.50
CA LEU A 195 -4.41 12.65 7.65
C LEU A 195 -3.01 13.14 8.08
N ARG A 196 -1.99 12.28 7.95
CA ARG A 196 -0.62 12.64 8.32
C ARG A 196 0.00 13.68 7.38
N TYR A 197 -0.40 13.68 6.11
CA TYR A 197 0.28 14.44 5.06
C TYR A 197 -0.56 15.58 4.47
N TYR A 198 -1.89 15.46 4.53
CA TYR A 198 -2.90 16.43 4.05
C TYR A 198 -4.01 16.59 5.11
N PRO A 199 -3.70 17.05 6.33
CA PRO A 199 -4.62 16.99 7.47
C PRO A 199 -5.90 17.78 7.24
N GLU A 200 -5.82 19.00 6.71
CA GLU A 200 -6.99 19.88 6.54
C GLU A 200 -7.97 19.31 5.52
N GLU A 201 -7.47 18.96 4.33
CA GLU A 201 -8.28 18.43 3.24
C GLU A 201 -8.84 17.05 3.59
N THR A 202 -8.05 16.22 4.27
CA THR A 202 -8.51 14.90 4.72
C THR A 202 -9.56 15.03 5.82
N LEU A 203 -9.43 15.94 6.78
CA LEU A 203 -10.45 16.17 7.81
C LEU A 203 -11.76 16.69 7.19
N SER A 204 -11.67 17.56 6.19
CA SER A 204 -12.83 18.01 5.41
C SER A 204 -13.54 16.82 4.76
N LYS A 205 -12.79 15.92 4.10
CA LYS A 205 -13.34 14.69 3.53
C LYS A 205 -13.92 13.72 4.55
N ILE A 206 -13.29 13.55 5.72
CA ILE A 206 -13.86 12.71 6.78
C ILE A 206 -15.20 13.26 7.26
N ASN A 207 -15.35 14.59 7.36
CA ASN A 207 -16.63 15.20 7.71
C ASN A 207 -17.70 14.88 6.66
N GLU A 208 -17.38 15.06 5.38
CA GLU A 208 -18.26 14.68 4.27
C GLU A 208 -18.65 13.18 4.33
N TRP A 209 -17.67 12.29 4.52
CA TRP A 209 -17.90 10.85 4.59
C TRP A 209 -18.73 10.43 5.80
N ALA A 210 -18.65 11.16 6.92
CA ALA A 210 -19.46 10.93 8.12
C ALA A 210 -20.95 11.25 7.90
N GLU A 211 -21.28 12.06 6.90
CA GLU A 211 -22.66 12.46 6.58
C GLU A 211 -23.26 11.62 5.43
N ARG A 212 -22.45 10.83 4.72
CA ARG A 212 -22.91 10.03 3.58
C ARG A 212 -23.96 8.98 3.98
N PRO A 213 -24.95 8.68 3.12
CA PRO A 213 -25.94 7.62 3.38
C PRO A 213 -25.34 6.22 3.53
N ASN A 214 -24.15 5.98 2.95
CA ASN A 214 -23.50 4.69 2.98
C ASN A 214 -22.91 4.37 4.38
N ILE A 215 -23.27 3.20 4.92
CA ILE A 215 -22.83 2.77 6.26
C ILE A 215 -21.30 2.60 6.39
N PHE A 216 -20.61 2.20 5.32
CA PHE A 216 -19.18 1.96 5.32
C PHE A 216 -18.39 3.26 5.21
N ALA A 217 -18.93 4.28 4.53
CA ALA A 217 -18.36 5.62 4.54
C ALA A 217 -18.30 6.18 5.98
N ARG A 218 -19.43 6.15 6.68
CA ARG A 218 -19.53 6.63 8.07
C ARG A 218 -18.71 5.79 9.05
N TRP A 219 -18.70 4.47 8.86
CA TRP A 219 -17.84 3.56 9.60
C TRP A 219 -16.36 3.91 9.41
N ASN A 220 -15.90 4.11 8.17
CA ASN A 220 -14.52 4.47 7.88
C ASN A 220 -14.17 5.84 8.46
N ALA A 221 -15.07 6.82 8.37
CA ALA A 221 -14.89 8.14 8.97
C ALA A 221 -14.64 8.05 10.49
N ALA A 222 -15.44 7.24 11.21
CA ALA A 222 -15.19 6.98 12.63
C ALA A 222 -13.87 6.23 12.88
N LYS A 223 -13.51 5.27 12.01
CA LYS A 223 -12.30 4.47 12.17
C LYS A 223 -11.01 5.21 11.83
N SER A 224 -11.05 6.31 11.07
CA SER A 224 -9.89 7.14 10.75
C SER A 224 -9.14 7.66 11.98
N PHE A 225 -9.85 7.91 13.08
CA PHE A 225 -9.24 8.38 14.32
C PHE A 225 -8.67 7.27 15.22
N SER A 226 -8.80 5.99 14.84
CA SER A 226 -8.27 4.88 15.67
C SER A 226 -6.76 4.64 15.50
N ALA A 227 -6.18 5.18 14.43
CA ALA A 227 -4.76 5.07 14.13
C ALA A 227 -3.95 6.16 14.87
N ALA A 228 -2.62 6.01 14.90
CA ALA A 228 -1.75 6.88 15.71
C ALA A 228 -1.76 8.32 15.22
N GLU A 229 -1.74 8.53 13.91
CA GLU A 229 -1.79 9.88 13.33
C GLU A 229 -3.20 10.47 13.43
N GLY A 230 -4.24 9.65 13.21
CA GLY A 230 -5.63 10.05 13.43
C GLY A 230 -5.90 10.54 14.86
N ALA A 231 -5.28 9.91 15.86
CA ALA A 231 -5.40 10.32 17.26
C ALA A 231 -4.84 11.74 17.55
N LYS A 232 -3.99 12.29 16.68
CA LYS A 232 -3.46 13.66 16.85
C LYS A 232 -4.49 14.76 16.57
N HIS A 233 -5.71 14.41 16.18
CA HIS A 233 -6.80 15.32 15.88
C HIS A 233 -7.99 15.17 16.86
N PRO A 234 -7.79 15.32 18.18
CA PRO A 234 -8.80 14.99 19.18
C PRO A 234 -10.07 15.84 19.07
N GLU A 235 -9.97 17.12 18.75
CA GLU A 235 -11.15 18.00 18.61
C GLU A 235 -12.05 17.57 17.45
N ALA A 236 -11.45 17.30 16.28
CA ALA A 236 -12.18 16.79 15.12
C ALA A 236 -12.76 15.40 15.41
N ALA A 237 -12.00 14.53 16.07
CA ALA A 237 -12.46 13.21 16.48
C ALA A 237 -13.69 13.32 17.40
N VAL A 238 -13.66 14.15 18.45
CA VAL A 238 -14.81 14.36 19.35
C VAL A 238 -16.03 14.82 18.58
N ARG A 239 -15.89 15.85 17.72
CA ARG A 239 -17.01 16.39 16.93
C ARG A 239 -17.66 15.31 16.06
N ILE A 240 -16.87 14.60 15.26
CA ILE A 240 -17.37 13.60 14.31
C ILE A 240 -17.91 12.36 15.04
N LEU A 241 -17.20 11.87 16.04
CA LEU A 241 -17.62 10.68 16.79
C LEU A 241 -18.88 10.93 17.60
N ARG A 242 -19.10 12.14 18.15
CA ARG A 242 -20.36 12.51 18.82
C ARG A 242 -21.54 12.47 17.86
N ALA A 243 -21.39 13.05 16.67
CA ALA A 243 -22.43 12.99 15.65
C ALA A 243 -22.76 11.52 15.27
N LEU A 244 -21.73 10.70 15.05
CA LEU A 244 -21.88 9.29 14.69
C LEU A 244 -22.31 8.38 15.86
N ALA A 245 -22.23 8.82 17.11
CA ALA A 245 -22.71 8.03 18.26
C ALA A 245 -24.24 7.82 18.21
N ALA A 246 -24.96 8.76 17.59
CA ALA A 246 -26.40 8.69 17.35
C ALA A 246 -26.78 8.01 16.01
N ASP A 247 -25.81 7.46 15.27
CA ASP A 247 -26.06 6.85 13.96
C ASP A 247 -27.12 5.74 14.06
N PRO A 248 -28.08 5.62 13.12
CA PRO A 248 -29.08 4.55 13.16
C PRO A 248 -28.46 3.14 13.04
N SER A 249 -27.30 3.01 12.40
CA SER A 249 -26.60 1.73 12.23
C SER A 249 -25.81 1.34 13.47
N TYR A 250 -26.13 0.17 14.04
CA TYR A 250 -25.33 -0.43 15.11
C TYR A 250 -23.86 -0.63 14.72
N VAL A 251 -23.58 -0.93 13.45
CA VAL A 251 -22.21 -1.13 12.95
C VAL A 251 -21.38 0.15 13.06
N VAL A 252 -21.99 1.30 12.77
CA VAL A 252 -21.33 2.62 12.90
C VAL A 252 -21.15 2.98 14.37
N ARG A 253 -22.19 2.84 15.20
CA ARG A 253 -22.09 3.08 16.66
C ARG A 253 -21.01 2.22 17.32
N ARG A 254 -20.87 0.95 16.91
CA ARG A 254 -19.81 0.06 17.38
C ARG A 254 -18.42 0.53 16.94
N ALA A 255 -18.27 1.03 15.71
CA ALA A 255 -17.01 1.66 15.28
C ALA A 255 -16.65 2.84 16.17
N VAL A 256 -17.61 3.73 16.44
CA VAL A 256 -17.43 4.88 17.34
C VAL A 256 -16.93 4.43 18.71
N SER A 257 -17.61 3.49 19.38
CA SER A 257 -17.17 2.97 20.68
C SER A 257 -15.77 2.36 20.64
N SER A 258 -15.46 1.62 19.57
CA SER A 258 -14.13 0.99 19.41
C SER A 258 -13.02 2.01 19.17
N THR A 259 -13.30 3.10 18.45
CA THR A 259 -12.36 4.20 18.20
C THR A 259 -12.17 5.00 19.48
N ALA A 260 -13.25 5.36 20.18
CA ALA A 260 -13.18 6.10 21.45
C ALA A 260 -12.32 5.38 22.49
N ARG A 261 -12.46 4.05 22.60
CA ARG A 261 -11.61 3.24 23.49
C ARG A 261 -10.12 3.32 23.10
N GLN A 262 -9.82 3.26 21.80
CA GLN A 262 -8.44 3.38 21.32
C GLN A 262 -7.87 4.78 21.55
N LEU A 263 -8.70 5.82 21.40
CA LEU A 263 -8.32 7.19 21.72
C LEU A 263 -8.04 7.36 23.22
N GLN A 264 -8.87 6.81 24.10
CA GLN A 264 -8.64 6.83 25.56
C GLN A 264 -7.32 6.15 25.96
N GLN A 265 -6.96 5.05 25.28
CA GLN A 265 -5.67 4.38 25.51
C GLN A 265 -4.46 5.24 25.09
N ARG A 266 -4.63 6.11 24.10
CA ARG A 266 -3.57 6.99 23.57
C ARG A 266 -3.55 8.37 24.22
N ILE A 267 -4.70 8.84 24.68
CA ILE A 267 -4.97 10.17 25.21
C ILE A 267 -5.82 9.96 26.48
N PRO A 268 -5.20 9.90 27.68
CA PRO A 268 -5.88 9.56 28.92
C PRO A 268 -7.11 10.44 29.23
N ASP A 269 -7.07 11.72 28.84
CA ASP A 269 -8.14 12.69 29.07
C ASP A 269 -9.19 12.76 27.96
N PHE A 270 -9.10 11.89 26.95
CA PHE A 270 -10.11 11.85 25.89
C PHE A 270 -11.47 11.44 26.45
N ARG A 271 -12.51 12.24 26.17
CA ARG A 271 -13.90 12.00 26.55
C ARG A 271 -14.78 12.18 25.32
N LEU A 272 -15.55 11.13 25.01
CA LEU A 272 -16.57 11.18 23.96
C LEU A 272 -17.87 11.72 24.54
#